data_AF-A0A6J8CI14-F1
#
_entry.id   AF-A0A6J8CI14-F1
#
_cell.length_a   1.000
_cell.length_b   1.000
_cell.length_c   1.000
_cell.angle_alpha   90.00
_cell.angle_beta   90.00
_cell.angle_gamma   90.00
#
_symmetry.space_group_name_H-M   'P 1'
#
loop_
_entity.id
_entity.type
_entity.pdbx_description
1 polymer ?
#
loop_
_entity_poly.entity_id
_entity_poly.type
_entity_poly.pdbx_seq_one_letter_code
_entity_poly.pdbx_strand_id
1 'polypeptide(L)'
;MASNYGSWSLPQLKEELKKRKAKLSGRKRELIERLEAYDRNQDFGGQEDLGEDFSMSLPELSKYKDMNTETEFVDFKMGAVETYLEQMDKSLDCDASNLYKEKFLKYIRVATENNIFYVKSECRAQMKKSVTYNVDVSIDCDGSISESQCECAAGMGPNAHCKHVCCVLIALYYFSSNGEIVTEETCTQRLQTFHKSKRFKGSPIKACDLSVSAVRASNVNFNPRPRASQNTSNYQDYFRNICLNHKYGSTLPIVQLYPPANIYGVVTDHDYFEFHPEDKWLSENCISTITDEEISKIESFTSGQAKNPRWKERDANDCNPHLLEEFVKLQKEQISKNWLDQ
;
A
#
# COMPACT_ATOMS: atom_id res chain seq x y z
N MET A 1 25.46 52.81 7.91
CA MET A 1 24.72 54.08 8.08
C MET A 1 23.28 53.72 8.39
N ALA A 2 22.71 54.23 9.48
CA ALA A 2 21.32 53.92 9.82
C ALA A 2 20.38 54.71 8.90
N SER A 3 19.74 54.03 7.96
CA SER A 3 18.78 54.62 7.03
C SER A 3 17.51 55.02 7.79
N ASN A 4 17.13 56.30 7.74
CA ASN A 4 15.92 56.78 8.42
C ASN A 4 14.66 56.49 7.56
N TYR A 5 14.18 55.25 7.60
CA TYR A 5 13.00 54.77 6.87
C TYR A 5 11.68 55.42 7.29
N GLY A 6 11.65 56.13 8.43
CA GLY A 6 10.45 56.85 8.90
C GLY A 6 9.99 57.94 7.93
N SER A 7 10.94 58.56 7.23
CA SER A 7 10.70 59.63 6.25
C SER A 7 10.18 59.15 4.89
N TRP A 8 10.24 57.85 4.62
CA TRP A 8 9.88 57.29 3.31
C TRP A 8 8.38 57.15 3.14
N SER A 9 7.92 57.23 1.90
CA SER A 9 6.54 56.95 1.51
C SER A 9 6.28 55.43 1.47
N LEU A 10 5.02 55.02 1.60
CA LEU A 10 4.63 53.61 1.52
C LEU A 10 5.06 52.92 0.20
N PRO A 11 4.96 53.57 -0.98
CA PRO A 11 5.49 53.01 -2.23
C PRO A 11 6.99 52.74 -2.17
N GLN A 12 7.78 53.69 -1.65
CA GLN A 12 9.25 53.55 -1.54
C GLN A 12 9.64 52.40 -0.60
N LEU A 13 8.97 52.27 0.55
CA LEU A 13 9.19 51.16 1.49
C LEU A 13 8.91 49.80 0.84
N LYS A 14 7.83 49.70 0.05
CA LYS A 14 7.47 48.46 -0.65
C LYS A 14 8.44 48.14 -1.79
N GLU A 15 8.91 49.15 -2.51
CA GLU A 15 9.88 48.96 -3.59
C GLU A 15 11.21 48.41 -3.05
N GLU A 16 11.66 48.92 -1.91
CA GLU A 16 12.89 48.46 -1.26
C GLU A 16 12.75 47.06 -0.66
N LEU A 17 11.62 46.77 0.01
CA LEU A 17 11.31 45.41 0.46
C LEU A 17 11.19 44.43 -0.72
N LYS A 18 10.72 44.89 -1.89
CA LYS A 18 10.63 44.07 -3.10
C LYS A 18 12.01 43.74 -3.67
N LYS A 19 12.96 44.69 -3.64
CA LYS A 19 14.37 44.42 -4.02
C LYS A 19 14.98 43.34 -3.13
N ARG A 20 14.67 43.37 -1.83
CA ARG A 20 15.15 42.40 -0.82
C ARG A 20 14.34 41.10 -0.76
N LYS A 21 13.41 40.87 -1.69
CA LYS A 21 12.49 39.70 -1.74
C LYS A 21 11.70 39.47 -0.44
N ALA A 22 11.43 40.53 0.31
CA ALA A 22 10.72 40.48 1.57
C ALA A 22 9.20 40.60 1.41
N LYS A 23 8.45 40.23 2.45
CA LYS A 23 6.98 40.33 2.46
C LYS A 23 6.54 41.81 2.44
N LEU A 24 5.63 42.16 1.52
CA LEU A 24 5.13 43.53 1.30
C LEU A 24 3.85 43.87 2.10
N SER A 25 3.34 42.92 2.88
CA SER A 25 2.13 43.11 3.69
C SER A 25 2.46 43.81 5.01
N GLY A 26 1.57 44.69 5.45
CA GLY A 26 1.62 45.29 6.78
C GLY A 26 1.35 46.80 6.78
N ARG A 27 1.24 47.36 7.98
CA ARG A 27 1.16 48.81 8.21
C ARG A 27 2.54 49.45 8.00
N LYS A 28 2.59 50.77 7.76
CA LYS A 28 3.84 51.52 7.52
C LYS A 28 4.93 51.20 8.55
N ARG A 29 4.57 51.16 9.84
CA ARG A 29 5.47 50.82 10.95
C ARG A 29 6.09 49.43 10.81
N GLU A 30 5.29 48.43 10.41
CA GLU A 30 5.74 47.04 10.23
C GLU A 30 6.66 46.89 9.01
N LEU A 31 6.48 47.72 7.98
CA LEU A 31 7.39 47.75 6.82
C LEU A 31 8.75 48.38 7.19
N ILE A 32 8.72 49.45 8.00
CA ILE A 32 9.93 50.11 8.51
C ILE A 32 10.73 49.16 9.40
N GLU A 33 10.08 48.56 10.40
CA GLU A 33 10.71 47.60 11.32
C GLU A 33 11.33 46.41 10.56
N ARG A 34 10.69 45.99 9.46
CA ARG A 34 11.20 44.93 8.60
C ARG A 34 12.46 45.35 7.85
N LEU A 35 12.51 46.55 7.27
CA LEU A 35 13.71 47.05 6.60
C LEU A 35 14.87 47.24 7.60
N GLU A 36 14.57 47.75 8.79
CA GLU A 36 15.57 47.87 9.87
C GLU A 36 16.08 46.49 10.32
N ALA A 37 15.22 45.48 10.40
CA ALA A 37 15.64 44.11 10.69
C ALA A 37 16.55 43.52 9.60
N TYR A 38 16.24 43.77 8.34
CA TYR A 38 17.06 43.35 7.21
C TYR A 38 18.43 44.04 7.22
N ASP A 39 18.49 45.35 7.48
CA ASP A 39 19.75 46.08 7.66
C ASP A 39 20.59 45.55 8.83
N ARG A 40 19.94 45.26 9.98
CA ARG A 40 20.61 44.65 11.14
C ARG A 40 21.22 43.28 10.81
N ASN A 41 20.53 42.49 10.00
CA ASN A 41 20.94 41.14 9.62
C ASN A 41 21.74 41.09 8.31
N GLN A 42 22.24 42.23 7.80
CA GLN A 42 22.96 42.34 6.53
C GLN A 42 22.24 41.63 5.37
N ASP A 43 20.92 41.78 5.26
CA ASP A 43 20.06 41.13 4.26
C ASP A 43 20.19 39.60 4.22
N PHE A 44 20.53 38.95 5.34
CA PHE A 44 20.88 37.52 5.43
C PHE A 44 22.07 37.14 4.54
N GLY A 45 22.88 38.11 4.12
CA GLY A 45 24.07 37.94 3.29
C GLY A 45 25.34 37.64 4.08
N GLY A 46 25.27 37.67 5.41
CA GLY A 46 26.27 37.02 6.24
C GLY A 46 26.21 35.53 5.90
N GLN A 47 27.25 35.02 5.24
CA GLN A 47 27.47 33.60 5.13
C GLN A 47 27.56 33.11 6.57
N GLU A 48 26.47 32.53 7.09
CA GLU A 48 26.58 31.74 8.31
C GLU A 48 27.60 30.68 7.96
N ASP A 49 28.79 30.79 8.55
CA ASP A 49 29.76 29.71 8.61
C ASP A 49 29.14 28.65 9.53
N LEU A 50 28.06 28.03 9.03
CA LEU A 50 27.55 26.76 9.53
C LEU A 50 28.71 25.82 9.23
N GLY A 51 29.63 25.72 10.20
CA GLY A 51 30.79 24.84 10.10
C GLY A 51 30.34 23.48 9.57
N GLU A 52 31.17 22.86 8.74
CA GLU A 52 30.82 21.62 8.05
C GLU A 52 30.16 20.62 9.01
N ASP A 53 28.94 20.20 8.68
CA ASP A 53 28.22 19.18 9.45
C ASP A 53 29.12 17.95 9.58
N PHE A 54 29.25 17.43 10.80
CA PHE A 54 30.09 16.26 11.05
C PHE A 54 29.64 15.07 10.17
N SER A 55 30.61 14.49 9.47
CA SER A 55 30.44 13.26 8.69
C SER A 55 31.51 12.26 9.07
N MET A 56 31.09 11.07 9.52
CA MET A 56 31.98 9.96 9.83
C MET A 56 32.81 9.55 8.59
N SER A 57 34.09 9.21 8.78
CA SER A 57 34.92 8.65 7.72
C SER A 57 34.58 7.18 7.50
N LEU A 58 33.73 6.89 6.52
CA LEU A 58 33.25 5.55 6.24
C LEU A 58 34.07 4.83 5.16
N PRO A 59 34.26 3.50 5.26
CA PRO A 59 34.76 2.66 4.19
C PRO A 59 33.94 2.74 2.91
N GLU A 60 34.53 2.30 1.80
CA GLU A 60 33.82 2.20 0.53
C GLU A 60 32.64 1.20 0.63
N LEU A 61 31.48 1.57 0.04
CA LEU A 61 30.24 0.77 0.10
C LEU A 61 30.41 -0.67 -0.43
N SER A 62 31.39 -0.91 -1.30
CA SER A 62 31.72 -2.22 -1.86
C SER A 62 32.27 -3.21 -0.83
N LYS A 63 32.83 -2.72 0.28
CA LYS A 63 33.43 -3.53 1.35
C LYS A 63 32.40 -4.03 2.37
N TYR A 64 31.22 -3.43 2.38
CA TYR A 64 30.14 -3.80 3.28
C TYR A 64 29.48 -5.11 2.85
N LYS A 65 29.29 -6.01 3.81
CA LYS A 65 28.55 -7.26 3.63
C LYS A 65 27.37 -7.29 4.60
N ASP A 66 26.27 -7.92 4.20
CA ASP A 66 25.13 -8.13 5.08
C ASP A 66 25.55 -9.04 6.25
N MET A 67 25.18 -8.63 7.47
CA MET A 67 25.50 -9.41 8.66
C MET A 67 24.63 -10.67 8.69
N ASN A 68 25.28 -11.82 8.75
CA ASN A 68 24.67 -13.15 8.77
C ASN A 68 25.40 -14.04 9.80
N THR A 69 24.92 -15.26 10.04
CA THR A 69 25.50 -16.18 11.04
C THR A 69 26.97 -16.56 10.78
N GLU A 70 27.46 -16.39 9.54
CA GLU A 70 28.86 -16.66 9.17
C GLU A 70 29.77 -15.43 9.35
N THR A 71 29.20 -14.27 9.69
CA THR A 71 29.95 -13.03 9.86
C THR A 71 30.70 -13.07 11.18
N GLU A 72 32.03 -13.14 11.11
CA GLU A 72 32.89 -12.96 12.29
C GLU A 72 32.73 -11.53 12.82
N PHE A 73 32.25 -11.42 14.05
CA PHE A 73 32.03 -10.15 14.73
C PHE A 73 32.62 -10.20 16.14
N VAL A 74 32.93 -9.03 16.70
CA VAL A 74 33.46 -8.90 18.06
C VAL A 74 32.45 -9.42 19.09
N ASP A 75 32.95 -9.99 20.20
CA ASP A 75 32.12 -10.34 21.37
C ASP A 75 31.57 -9.06 22.00
N PHE A 76 30.40 -8.62 21.51
CA PHE A 76 29.82 -7.33 21.82
C PHE A 76 28.91 -7.45 23.04
N LYS A 77 29.36 -6.91 24.17
CA LYS A 77 28.65 -7.00 25.46
C LYS A 77 27.76 -5.80 25.69
N MET A 78 26.63 -6.03 26.39
CA MET A 78 25.74 -4.93 26.79
C MET A 78 26.43 -3.87 27.65
N GLY A 79 27.41 -4.27 28.48
CA GLY A 79 28.19 -3.32 29.28
C GLY A 79 28.95 -2.27 28.46
N ALA A 80 29.34 -2.59 27.21
CA ALA A 80 29.96 -1.60 26.31
C ALA A 80 28.95 -0.54 25.85
N VAL A 81 27.69 -0.94 25.62
CA VAL A 81 26.59 -0.04 25.29
C VAL A 81 26.26 0.87 26.47
N GLU A 82 26.18 0.31 27.67
CA GLU A 82 25.93 1.07 28.90
C GLU A 82 27.06 2.09 29.14
N THR A 83 28.32 1.66 29.05
CA THR A 83 29.49 2.55 29.21
C THR A 83 29.47 3.70 28.19
N TYR A 84 29.14 3.43 26.93
CA TYR A 84 29.03 4.47 25.89
C TYR A 84 27.90 5.46 26.18
N LEU A 85 26.74 4.99 26.65
CA LEU A 85 25.61 5.87 26.97
C LEU A 85 25.86 6.68 28.26
N GLU A 86 26.54 6.10 29.25
CA GLU A 86 26.94 6.79 30.49
C GLU A 86 27.87 7.97 30.21
N GLN A 87 28.79 7.85 29.23
CA GLN A 87 29.64 8.97 28.80
C GLN A 87 28.83 10.15 28.23
N MET A 88 27.59 9.91 27.79
CA MET A 88 26.69 10.89 27.21
C MET A 88 25.55 11.28 28.16
N ASP A 89 25.68 10.95 29.46
CA ASP A 89 24.67 11.18 30.50
C ASP A 89 23.29 10.57 30.15
N LYS A 90 23.29 9.44 29.43
CA LYS A 90 22.07 8.77 28.97
C LYS A 90 22.01 7.32 29.48
N SER A 91 20.79 6.86 29.76
CA SER A 91 20.52 5.45 30.03
C SER A 91 19.85 4.76 28.83
N LEU A 92 19.94 3.43 28.80
CA LEU A 92 19.30 2.64 27.76
C LEU A 92 17.77 2.75 27.88
N ASP A 93 17.15 3.28 26.83
CA ASP A 93 15.71 3.51 26.78
C ASP A 93 14.95 2.22 26.40
N CYS A 94 13.77 2.02 26.99
CA CYS A 94 12.86 0.94 26.60
C CYS A 94 12.36 1.13 25.16
N ASP A 95 12.28 2.37 24.67
CA ASP A 95 11.89 2.67 23.29
C ASP A 95 12.83 2.02 22.26
N ALA A 96 14.15 2.06 22.49
CA ALA A 96 15.12 1.43 21.59
C ALA A 96 14.93 -0.10 21.54
N SER A 97 14.65 -0.70 22.70
CA SER A 97 14.33 -2.12 22.80
C SER A 97 13.02 -2.47 22.08
N ASN A 98 12.01 -1.60 22.14
CA ASN A 98 10.74 -1.78 21.44
C ASN A 98 10.92 -1.67 19.92
N LEU A 99 11.71 -0.72 19.43
CA LEU A 99 12.03 -0.59 18.00
C LEU A 99 12.65 -1.88 17.43
N TYR A 100 13.57 -2.50 18.18
CA TYR A 100 14.18 -3.77 17.78
C TYR A 100 13.16 -4.91 17.76
N LYS A 101 12.39 -5.08 18.84
CA LYS A 101 11.36 -6.13 18.96
C LYS A 101 10.26 -6.02 17.89
N GLU A 102 9.88 -4.80 17.54
CA GLU A 102 8.86 -4.51 16.52
C GLU A 102 9.39 -4.54 15.08
N LYS A 103 10.66 -4.93 14.87
CA LYS A 103 11.26 -5.13 13.54
C LYS A 103 11.37 -3.86 12.70
N PHE A 104 11.74 -2.73 13.32
CA PHE A 104 11.94 -1.45 12.60
C PHE A 104 13.26 -1.35 11.84
N LEU A 105 14.19 -2.26 12.14
CA LEU A 105 15.50 -2.35 11.52
C LEU A 105 15.40 -3.06 10.17
N LYS A 106 15.79 -2.44 9.06
CA LYS A 106 15.73 -3.06 7.73
C LYS A 106 16.87 -4.02 7.46
N TYR A 107 18.10 -3.55 7.70
CA TYR A 107 19.32 -4.34 7.48
C TYR A 107 20.44 -3.80 8.37
N ILE A 108 21.43 -4.66 8.60
CA ILE A 108 22.74 -4.31 9.17
C ILE A 108 23.79 -4.87 8.23
N ARG A 109 24.76 -4.01 7.88
CA ARG A 109 25.92 -4.33 7.07
C ARG A 109 27.18 -3.98 7.82
N VAL A 110 28.21 -4.79 7.67
CA VAL A 110 29.50 -4.57 8.31
C VAL A 110 30.62 -4.56 7.28
N ALA A 111 31.57 -3.64 7.50
CA ALA A 111 32.87 -3.63 6.85
C ALA A 111 33.95 -3.60 7.94
N THR A 112 35.08 -4.27 7.70
CA THR A 112 36.22 -4.27 8.62
C THR A 112 37.40 -3.61 7.95
N GLU A 113 37.95 -2.55 8.55
CA GLU A 113 39.17 -1.88 8.11
C GLU A 113 40.02 -1.51 9.32
N ASN A 114 41.34 -1.75 9.25
CA ASN A 114 42.29 -1.36 10.30
C ASN A 114 41.89 -1.84 11.72
N ASN A 115 41.33 -3.04 11.84
CA ASN A 115 40.78 -3.61 13.09
C ASN A 115 39.59 -2.84 13.70
N ILE A 116 38.96 -1.95 12.93
CA ILE A 116 37.71 -1.27 13.27
C ILE A 116 36.59 -1.90 12.45
N PHE A 117 35.48 -2.20 13.11
CA PHE A 117 34.24 -2.64 12.51
C PHE A 117 33.33 -1.43 12.25
N TYR A 118 33.04 -1.19 10.98
CA TYR A 118 32.09 -0.17 10.56
C TYR A 118 30.75 -0.82 10.29
N VAL A 119 29.75 -0.43 11.05
CA VAL A 119 28.38 -0.92 10.97
C VAL A 119 27.52 0.14 10.29
N LYS A 120 26.87 -0.25 9.19
CA LYS A 120 25.90 0.57 8.46
C LYS A 120 24.54 -0.08 8.50
N SER A 121 23.52 0.67 8.86
CA SER A 121 22.16 0.14 8.98
C SER A 121 21.11 1.17 8.60
N GLU A 122 19.90 0.69 8.31
CA GLU A 122 18.76 1.55 7.99
C GLU A 122 17.61 1.21 8.96
N CYS A 123 17.10 2.22 9.66
CA CYS A 123 16.03 2.08 10.64
C CYS A 123 14.80 2.92 10.24
N ARG A 124 13.59 2.37 10.34
CA ARG A 124 12.36 3.12 10.07
C ARG A 124 12.02 4.09 11.20
N ALA A 125 11.42 5.22 10.83
CA ALA A 125 10.83 6.12 11.81
C ALA A 125 9.60 5.50 12.46
N GLN A 126 9.51 5.57 13.80
CA GLN A 126 8.41 5.00 14.59
C GLN A 126 7.02 5.48 14.14
N MET A 127 6.86 6.78 13.89
CA MET A 127 5.55 7.39 13.59
C MET A 127 5.23 7.44 12.09
N LYS A 128 6.23 7.34 11.22
CA LYS A 128 6.08 7.47 9.76
C LYS A 128 6.85 6.35 9.08
N LYS A 129 6.19 5.21 8.88
CA LYS A 129 6.83 4.01 8.31
C LYS A 129 7.49 4.22 6.94
N SER A 130 7.07 5.24 6.17
CA SER A 130 7.69 5.60 4.88
C SER A 130 9.04 6.31 5.02
N VAL A 131 9.38 6.80 6.21
CA VAL A 131 10.63 7.50 6.49
C VAL A 131 11.61 6.52 7.11
N THR A 132 12.84 6.55 6.62
CA THR A 132 13.96 5.76 7.12
C THR A 132 15.14 6.67 7.43
N TYR A 133 15.97 6.24 8.37
CA TYR A 133 17.19 6.93 8.77
C TYR A 133 18.36 5.97 8.61
N ASN A 134 19.41 6.42 7.93
CA ASN A 134 20.68 5.72 7.97
C ASN A 134 21.35 5.94 9.32
N VAL A 135 21.94 4.86 9.83
CA VAL A 135 22.68 4.82 11.09
C VAL A 135 24.02 4.16 10.83
N ASP A 136 25.09 4.89 11.12
CA ASP A 136 26.47 4.44 10.97
C ASP A 136 27.13 4.42 12.36
N VAL A 137 27.86 3.35 12.68
CA VAL A 137 28.54 3.17 13.96
C VAL A 137 29.91 2.54 13.70
N SER A 138 30.96 3.07 14.32
CA SER A 138 32.29 2.44 14.34
C SER A 138 32.54 1.78 15.70
N ILE A 139 33.07 0.57 15.66
CA ILE A 139 33.33 -0.25 16.84
C ILE A 139 34.75 -0.79 16.75
N ASP A 140 35.53 -0.60 17.80
CA ASP A 140 36.90 -1.09 17.88
C ASP A 140 36.94 -2.60 18.13
N CYS A 141 38.11 -3.23 17.95
CA CYS A 141 38.30 -4.66 18.17
C CYS A 141 37.97 -5.13 19.59
N ASP A 142 37.98 -4.23 20.57
CA ASP A 142 37.63 -4.51 21.97
C ASP A 142 36.12 -4.43 22.24
N GLY A 143 35.31 -4.13 21.22
CA GLY A 143 33.86 -3.97 21.33
C GLY A 143 33.45 -2.60 21.89
N SER A 144 34.38 -1.66 22.00
CA SER A 144 34.11 -0.27 22.39
C SER A 144 33.60 0.54 21.20
N ILE A 145 32.59 1.36 21.43
CA ILE A 145 31.99 2.22 20.39
C ILE A 145 32.84 3.48 20.28
N SER A 146 33.42 3.72 19.10
CA SER A 146 34.29 4.88 18.87
C SER A 146 33.49 6.10 18.39
N GLU A 147 32.68 5.94 17.35
CA GLU A 147 31.85 7.01 16.79
C GLU A 147 30.50 6.46 16.34
N SER A 148 29.49 7.34 16.30
CA SER A 148 28.18 7.01 15.75
C SER A 148 27.48 8.23 15.15
N GLN A 149 26.71 7.96 14.11
CA GLN A 149 25.97 8.97 13.36
C GLN A 149 24.60 8.41 12.94
N CYS A 150 23.58 9.26 12.95
CA CYS A 150 22.26 8.95 12.46
C CYS A 150 21.63 10.19 11.81
N GLU A 151 20.94 9.99 10.68
CA GLU A 151 20.29 11.08 9.94
C GLU A 151 19.07 11.70 10.64
N CYS A 152 18.63 11.14 11.77
CA CYS A 152 17.52 11.72 12.52
C CYS A 152 17.94 13.02 13.23
N ALA A 153 16.99 13.92 13.48
CA ALA A 153 17.27 15.21 14.12
C ALA A 153 17.96 15.13 15.49
N ALA A 154 17.82 14.01 16.21
CA ALA A 154 18.44 13.78 17.52
C ALA A 154 19.76 12.97 17.44
N GLY A 155 20.22 12.63 16.23
CA GLY A 155 21.27 11.64 16.00
C GLY A 155 22.48 12.17 15.23
N MET A 156 22.69 13.49 15.16
CA MET A 156 23.89 14.03 14.53
C MET A 156 25.15 13.51 15.22
N GLY A 157 26.17 13.13 14.44
CA GLY A 157 27.44 12.62 14.95
C GLY A 157 28.30 13.74 15.59
N PRO A 158 29.45 13.43 16.20
CA PRO A 158 30.15 12.13 16.23
C PRO A 158 29.64 11.13 17.28
N ASN A 159 28.86 11.60 18.26
CA ASN A 159 28.47 10.80 19.42
C ASN A 159 26.95 10.64 19.49
N ALA A 160 26.36 10.19 18.37
CA ALA A 160 24.93 10.01 18.27
C ALA A 160 24.44 8.96 19.28
N HIS A 161 23.39 9.28 20.01
CA HIS A 161 22.81 8.38 21.02
C HIS A 161 21.28 8.38 20.93
N CYS A 162 20.76 8.61 19.73
CA CYS A 162 19.33 8.56 19.45
C CYS A 162 18.81 7.11 19.59
N LYS A 163 17.48 6.96 19.69
CA LYS A 163 16.86 5.63 19.79
C LYS A 163 17.19 4.69 18.62
N HIS A 164 17.50 5.23 17.44
CA HIS A 164 17.89 4.42 16.29
C HIS A 164 19.31 3.85 16.47
N VAL A 165 20.28 4.66 16.94
CA VAL A 165 21.62 4.18 17.30
C VAL A 165 21.53 3.11 18.38
N CYS A 166 20.80 3.38 19.47
CA CYS A 166 20.59 2.39 20.53
C CYS A 166 19.95 1.09 20.02
N CYS A 167 18.99 1.17 19.09
CA CYS A 167 18.37 0.00 18.46
C CYS A 167 19.39 -0.85 17.70
N VAL A 168 20.35 -0.21 17.01
CA VAL A 168 21.42 -0.91 16.28
C VAL A 168 22.39 -1.57 17.25
N LEU A 169 22.80 -0.87 18.31
CA LEU A 169 23.68 -1.42 19.35
C LEU A 169 23.04 -2.64 20.05
N ILE A 170 21.74 -2.57 20.35
CA ILE A 170 20.98 -3.71 20.89
C ILE A 170 20.97 -4.88 19.90
N ALA A 171 20.77 -4.61 18.60
CA ALA A 171 20.78 -5.65 17.57
C ALA A 171 22.14 -6.35 17.48
N LEU A 172 23.24 -5.60 17.57
CA LEU A 172 24.60 -6.15 17.58
C LEU A 172 24.87 -7.03 18.80
N TYR A 173 24.38 -6.62 19.98
CA TYR A 173 24.46 -7.45 21.19
C TYR A 173 23.72 -8.79 21.02
N TYR A 174 22.48 -8.75 20.48
CA TYR A 174 21.72 -9.96 20.22
C TYR A 174 22.37 -10.85 19.16
N PHE A 175 22.98 -10.24 18.13
CA PHE A 175 23.75 -10.99 17.14
C PHE A 175 24.96 -11.68 17.77
N SER A 176 25.73 -10.99 18.61
CA SER A 176 26.87 -11.58 19.32
C SER A 176 26.46 -12.73 20.24
N SER A 177 25.28 -12.66 20.85
CA SER A 177 24.78 -13.67 21.79
C SER A 177 24.12 -14.87 21.09
N ASN A 178 23.35 -14.63 20.03
CA ASN A 178 22.44 -15.61 19.43
C ASN A 178 22.77 -15.96 17.97
N GLY A 179 23.63 -15.18 17.29
CA GLY A 179 23.99 -15.36 15.89
C GLY A 179 22.89 -14.96 14.88
N GLU A 180 21.82 -14.31 15.34
CA GLU A 180 20.67 -13.90 14.52
C GLU A 180 20.27 -12.45 14.79
N ILE A 181 19.91 -11.72 13.73
CA ILE A 181 19.37 -10.35 13.80
C ILE A 181 17.90 -10.36 13.39
N VAL A 182 17.06 -9.70 14.18
CA VAL A 182 15.66 -9.49 13.83
C VAL A 182 15.54 -8.24 12.95
N THR A 183 15.27 -8.44 11.65
CA THR A 183 15.00 -7.36 10.69
C THR A 183 13.53 -7.27 10.30
N GLU A 184 13.19 -6.19 9.59
CA GLU A 184 11.87 -5.96 8.99
C GLU A 184 11.46 -7.17 8.13
N GLU A 185 10.19 -7.54 8.26
CA GLU A 185 9.64 -8.62 7.46
C GLU A 185 9.42 -8.19 6.02
N THR A 186 10.00 -8.94 5.09
CA THR A 186 9.80 -8.70 3.65
C THR A 186 8.39 -9.16 3.23
N CYS A 187 7.88 -8.61 2.13
CA CYS A 187 6.54 -8.94 1.63
C CYS A 187 6.33 -10.41 1.29
N THR A 188 7.43 -11.18 1.13
CA THR A 188 7.41 -12.61 0.86
C THR A 188 7.51 -13.48 2.12
N GLN A 189 7.91 -12.91 3.27
CA GLN A 189 7.97 -13.64 4.54
C GLN A 189 6.61 -13.79 5.21
N ARG A 190 5.70 -12.83 4.99
CA ARG A 190 4.29 -12.99 5.38
C ARG A 190 3.51 -13.62 4.24
N LEU A 191 2.80 -14.71 4.53
CA LEU A 191 1.82 -15.26 3.60
C LEU A 191 0.80 -14.16 3.27
N GLN A 192 0.62 -13.89 1.98
CA GLN A 192 -0.40 -12.96 1.52
C GLN A 192 -1.77 -13.54 1.90
N THR A 193 -2.42 -12.92 2.87
CA THR A 193 -3.80 -13.26 3.21
C THR A 193 -4.72 -12.65 2.16
N PHE A 194 -5.79 -13.37 1.82
CA PHE A 194 -6.84 -12.78 0.98
C PHE A 194 -7.32 -11.49 1.63
N HIS A 195 -7.38 -10.41 0.84
CA HIS A 195 -7.91 -9.14 1.30
C HIS A 195 -9.35 -9.33 1.77
N LYS A 196 -9.55 -9.40 3.09
CA LYS A 196 -10.90 -9.38 3.66
C LYS A 196 -11.45 -7.97 3.44
N SER A 197 -12.44 -7.85 2.55
CA SER A 197 -13.18 -6.59 2.44
C SER A 197 -13.70 -6.23 3.83
N LYS A 198 -13.41 -5.02 4.31
CA LYS A 198 -13.98 -4.54 5.57
C LYS A 198 -15.49 -4.66 5.47
N ARG A 199 -16.15 -5.19 6.51
CA ARG A 199 -17.61 -5.26 6.57
C ARG A 199 -18.18 -3.87 6.28
N PHE A 200 -18.88 -3.73 5.16
CA PHE A 200 -19.52 -2.48 4.80
C PHE A 200 -20.59 -2.18 5.85
N LYS A 201 -20.45 -1.06 6.56
CA LYS A 201 -21.40 -0.61 7.60
C LYS A 201 -22.43 0.39 7.07
N GLY A 202 -22.35 0.75 5.79
CA GLY A 202 -23.31 1.65 5.17
C GLY A 202 -24.55 0.91 4.67
N SER A 203 -25.61 1.65 4.41
CA SER A 203 -26.73 1.14 3.62
C SER A 203 -26.29 0.99 2.15
N PRO A 204 -26.75 -0.04 1.42
CA PRO A 204 -26.47 -0.17 -0.01
C PRO A 204 -26.83 1.12 -0.75
N ILE A 205 -25.89 1.65 -1.52
CA ILE A 205 -26.09 2.83 -2.37
C ILE A 205 -26.40 2.32 -3.78
N LYS A 206 -27.44 2.87 -4.42
CA LYS A 206 -27.74 2.52 -5.81
C LYS A 206 -26.61 2.95 -6.72
N ALA A 207 -26.38 2.23 -7.81
CA ALA A 207 -25.29 2.53 -8.73
C ALA A 207 -25.34 3.98 -9.29
N CYS A 208 -26.54 4.54 -9.44
CA CYS A 208 -26.75 5.92 -9.87
C CYS A 208 -26.32 6.98 -8.84
N ASP A 209 -26.24 6.59 -7.56
CA ASP A 209 -25.95 7.50 -6.44
C ASP A 209 -24.49 7.37 -5.97
N LEU A 210 -23.69 6.52 -6.62
CA LEU A 210 -22.24 6.44 -6.41
C LEU A 210 -21.58 7.72 -6.91
N SER A 211 -20.93 8.47 -6.02
CA SER A 211 -20.15 9.65 -6.36
C SER A 211 -18.83 9.27 -7.05
N VAL A 212 -18.92 8.80 -8.29
CA VAL A 212 -17.74 8.55 -9.12
C VAL A 212 -17.17 9.91 -9.55
N SER A 213 -15.89 10.15 -9.26
CA SER A 213 -15.21 11.39 -9.67
C SER A 213 -15.49 11.70 -11.15
N ALA A 214 -15.99 12.91 -11.41
CA ALA A 214 -16.48 13.36 -12.72
C ALA A 214 -15.47 13.19 -13.88
N VAL A 215 -14.19 13.02 -13.56
CA VAL A 215 -13.11 12.74 -14.52
C VAL A 215 -13.25 11.37 -15.20
N ARG A 216 -13.94 10.40 -14.59
CA ARG A 216 -14.16 9.05 -15.17
C ARG A 216 -15.60 8.76 -15.59
N ALA A 217 -16.56 9.57 -15.15
CA ALA A 217 -17.99 9.31 -15.35
C ALA A 217 -18.51 9.80 -16.71
N SER A 218 -17.77 10.63 -17.43
CA SER A 218 -18.36 11.44 -18.49
C SER A 218 -18.62 10.74 -19.82
N ASN A 219 -18.26 9.47 -20.05
CA ASN A 219 -18.53 8.84 -21.37
C ASN A 219 -18.56 7.30 -21.40
N VAL A 220 -18.72 6.61 -20.27
CA VAL A 220 -18.82 5.13 -20.30
C VAL A 220 -20.29 4.72 -20.36
N ASN A 221 -20.93 4.95 -21.51
CA ASN A 221 -22.16 4.23 -21.85
C ASN A 221 -21.76 2.83 -22.35
N PHE A 222 -21.40 1.95 -21.41
CA PHE A 222 -21.00 0.59 -21.74
C PHE A 222 -22.25 -0.25 -22.06
N ASN A 223 -22.55 -0.38 -23.34
CA ASN A 223 -23.50 -1.38 -23.81
C ASN A 223 -22.72 -2.62 -24.27
N PRO A 224 -22.81 -3.76 -23.56
CA PRO A 224 -22.04 -4.97 -23.88
C PRO A 224 -22.46 -5.62 -25.21
N ARG A 225 -23.57 -5.19 -25.82
CA ARG A 225 -24.01 -5.74 -27.11
C ARG A 225 -23.12 -5.26 -28.27
N PRO A 226 -22.72 -6.16 -29.19
CA PRO A 226 -22.03 -5.77 -30.43
C PRO A 226 -22.81 -4.70 -31.18
N ARG A 227 -22.13 -3.76 -31.86
CA ARG A 227 -22.78 -2.65 -32.58
C ARG A 227 -23.87 -3.10 -33.56
N ALA A 228 -23.71 -4.27 -34.18
CA ALA A 228 -24.69 -4.87 -35.09
C ALA A 228 -25.99 -5.33 -34.41
N SER A 229 -25.95 -5.54 -33.09
CA SER A 229 -27.07 -6.02 -32.26
C SER A 229 -27.60 -4.94 -31.31
N GLN A 230 -27.18 -3.70 -31.50
CA GLN A 230 -27.71 -2.54 -30.78
C GLN A 230 -28.97 -2.06 -31.50
N ASN A 231 -30.01 -1.74 -30.74
CA ASN A 231 -31.27 -1.24 -31.29
C ASN A 231 -30.98 0.09 -31.99
N THR A 232 -31.16 0.14 -33.31
CA THR A 232 -31.11 1.39 -34.09
C THR A 232 -32.43 2.14 -33.93
N SER A 233 -32.46 3.46 -34.17
CA SER A 233 -33.68 4.28 -34.04
C SER A 233 -34.86 3.77 -34.87
N ASN A 234 -34.60 2.95 -35.88
CA ASN A 234 -35.59 2.42 -36.81
C ASN A 234 -35.97 0.95 -36.54
N TYR A 235 -35.42 0.34 -35.49
CA TYR A 235 -35.72 -1.04 -35.13
C TYR A 235 -37.02 -1.12 -34.31
N GLN A 236 -38.02 -1.85 -34.80
CA GLN A 236 -39.27 -2.12 -34.08
C GLN A 236 -39.00 -3.18 -33.01
N ASP A 237 -38.91 -2.76 -31.74
CA ASP A 237 -38.68 -3.65 -30.59
C ASP A 237 -39.87 -4.57 -30.27
N TYR A 238 -41.05 -4.32 -30.84
CA TYR A 238 -42.28 -5.06 -30.56
C TYR A 238 -42.39 -6.31 -31.43
N PHE A 239 -42.73 -7.45 -30.81
CA PHE A 239 -43.00 -8.70 -31.54
C PHE A 239 -44.51 -8.88 -31.78
N ARG A 240 -44.87 -9.47 -32.91
CA ARG A 240 -46.26 -9.83 -33.25
C ARG A 240 -46.54 -11.26 -32.80
N ASN A 241 -47.60 -11.47 -32.04
CA ASN A 241 -48.10 -12.83 -31.82
C ASN A 241 -49.12 -13.20 -32.93
N ILE A 242 -49.17 -14.47 -33.34
CA ILE A 242 -50.20 -15.00 -34.25
C ILE A 242 -51.30 -15.63 -33.40
N CYS A 243 -52.54 -15.15 -33.52
CA CYS A 243 -53.70 -15.84 -32.98
C CYS A 243 -54.03 -17.08 -33.83
N LEU A 244 -54.17 -18.24 -33.16
CA LEU A 244 -54.67 -19.48 -33.75
C LEU A 244 -56.14 -19.30 -34.14
N ASN A 245 -56.49 -19.67 -35.38
CA ASN A 245 -57.86 -19.59 -35.89
C ASN A 245 -58.82 -20.44 -35.04
N HIS A 246 -59.87 -19.83 -34.49
CA HIS A 246 -61.00 -20.54 -33.90
C HIS A 246 -62.01 -20.92 -35.00
N LYS A 247 -62.37 -22.20 -35.08
CA LYS A 247 -63.07 -22.81 -36.24
C LYS A 247 -64.47 -22.26 -36.57
N TYR A 248 -65.09 -21.41 -35.74
CA TYR A 248 -66.51 -21.04 -35.88
C TYR A 248 -66.84 -19.56 -35.69
N GLY A 249 -65.92 -18.64 -35.96
CA GLY A 249 -66.19 -17.20 -35.88
C GLY A 249 -65.53 -16.40 -36.99
N SER A 250 -66.33 -15.90 -37.93
CA SER A 250 -65.92 -14.87 -38.88
C SER A 250 -65.64 -13.57 -38.11
N THR A 251 -64.36 -13.22 -37.91
CA THR A 251 -63.78 -11.87 -38.11
C THR A 251 -62.36 -11.79 -37.52
N LEU A 252 -61.40 -11.54 -38.41
CA LEU A 252 -60.03 -11.01 -38.25
C LEU A 252 -59.13 -11.55 -37.12
N PRO A 253 -57.89 -12.00 -37.43
CA PRO A 253 -56.90 -12.25 -36.38
C PRO A 253 -56.60 -10.93 -35.65
N ILE A 254 -56.84 -10.89 -34.34
CA ILE A 254 -56.39 -9.78 -33.50
C ILE A 254 -54.87 -9.87 -33.42
N VAL A 255 -54.17 -8.94 -34.07
CA VAL A 255 -52.71 -8.82 -33.98
C VAL A 255 -52.40 -7.81 -32.88
N GLN A 256 -52.06 -8.29 -31.69
CA GLN A 256 -51.52 -7.46 -30.63
C GLN A 256 -49.99 -7.42 -30.74
N LEU A 257 -49.43 -6.21 -30.68
CA LEU A 257 -48.00 -5.96 -30.56
C LEU A 257 -47.65 -6.01 -29.07
N TYR A 258 -46.74 -6.89 -28.69
CA TYR A 258 -46.22 -6.93 -27.32
C TYR A 258 -44.80 -6.38 -27.29
N PRO A 259 -44.46 -5.59 -26.25
CA PRO A 259 -43.06 -5.24 -26.00
C PRO A 259 -42.28 -6.53 -25.71
N PRO A 260 -40.96 -6.55 -25.95
CA PRO A 260 -40.13 -7.71 -25.65
C PRO A 260 -40.30 -8.11 -24.18
N ALA A 261 -40.25 -9.42 -23.91
CA ALA A 261 -40.42 -9.93 -22.55
C ALA A 261 -39.47 -9.19 -21.60
N ASN A 262 -40.04 -8.57 -20.57
CA ASN A 262 -39.24 -7.91 -19.56
C ASN A 262 -38.53 -9.00 -18.75
N ILE A 263 -37.24 -9.23 -19.03
CA ILE A 263 -36.44 -10.26 -18.34
C ILE A 263 -36.40 -9.98 -16.83
N TYR A 264 -36.40 -8.70 -16.43
CA TYR A 264 -36.52 -8.29 -15.03
C TYR A 264 -37.93 -8.47 -14.47
N GLY A 265 -38.92 -8.49 -15.35
CA GLY A 265 -40.32 -8.72 -15.03
C GLY A 265 -40.60 -10.17 -14.63
N VAL A 266 -39.84 -11.13 -15.15
CA VAL A 266 -39.93 -12.57 -14.80
C VAL A 266 -39.81 -12.80 -13.29
N VAL A 267 -38.95 -12.03 -12.64
CA VAL A 267 -38.71 -12.09 -11.19
C VAL A 267 -39.94 -11.63 -10.38
N THR A 268 -40.69 -10.67 -10.92
CA THR A 268 -41.95 -10.16 -10.35
C THR A 268 -43.18 -10.89 -10.85
N ASP A 269 -43.04 -11.68 -11.92
CA ASP A 269 -44.09 -12.56 -12.40
C ASP A 269 -44.29 -13.64 -11.34
N HIS A 270 -45.53 -14.10 -11.16
CA HIS A 270 -45.96 -14.89 -10.00
C HIS A 270 -45.43 -16.33 -9.99
N ASP A 271 -44.13 -16.50 -10.09
CA ASP A 271 -43.43 -17.72 -9.76
C ASP A 271 -43.39 -17.80 -8.23
N TYR A 272 -44.24 -18.64 -7.64
CA TYR A 272 -44.39 -18.86 -6.19
C TYR A 272 -43.15 -19.52 -5.54
N PHE A 273 -41.94 -19.14 -5.95
CA PHE A 273 -40.71 -19.64 -5.35
C PHE A 273 -40.46 -18.96 -4.00
N GLU A 274 -40.03 -19.78 -3.03
CA GLU A 274 -39.73 -19.34 -1.66
C GLU A 274 -38.53 -18.38 -1.59
N PHE A 275 -37.63 -18.44 -2.58
CA PHE A 275 -36.43 -17.62 -2.67
C PHE A 275 -36.32 -16.94 -4.02
N HIS A 276 -35.78 -15.72 -4.02
CA HIS A 276 -35.51 -14.98 -5.25
C HIS A 276 -34.48 -15.75 -6.11
N PRO A 277 -34.65 -15.85 -7.44
CA PRO A 277 -33.71 -16.57 -8.31
C PRO A 277 -32.26 -16.08 -8.18
N GLU A 278 -32.08 -14.77 -7.96
CA GLU A 278 -30.76 -14.18 -7.72
C GLU A 278 -30.14 -14.67 -6.41
N ASP A 279 -30.91 -14.76 -5.32
CA ASP A 279 -30.42 -15.25 -4.03
C ASP A 279 -30.05 -16.74 -4.10
N LYS A 280 -30.84 -17.51 -4.85
CA LYS A 280 -30.53 -18.91 -5.15
C LYS A 280 -29.22 -19.04 -5.92
N TRP A 281 -29.03 -18.25 -6.98
CA TRP A 281 -27.79 -18.27 -7.75
C TRP A 281 -26.59 -17.80 -6.91
N LEU A 282 -26.74 -16.75 -6.11
CA LEU A 282 -25.68 -16.22 -5.24
C LEU A 282 -25.27 -17.22 -4.15
N SER A 283 -26.22 -17.98 -3.62
CA SER A 283 -25.94 -19.04 -2.64
C SER A 283 -25.32 -20.28 -3.29
N GLU A 284 -25.83 -20.73 -4.44
CA GLU A 284 -25.26 -21.85 -5.21
C GLU A 284 -23.82 -21.60 -5.63
N ASN A 285 -23.44 -20.35 -5.92
CA ASN A 285 -22.08 -19.98 -6.31
C ASN A 285 -21.22 -19.49 -5.12
N CYS A 286 -21.70 -19.64 -3.88
CA CYS A 286 -20.98 -19.23 -2.65
C CYS A 286 -20.57 -17.73 -2.64
N ILE A 287 -21.36 -16.84 -3.23
CA ILE A 287 -21.04 -15.40 -3.35
C ILE A 287 -21.59 -14.59 -2.17
N SER A 288 -22.76 -14.96 -1.64
CA SER A 288 -23.44 -14.19 -0.59
C SER A 288 -22.91 -14.50 0.82
N THR A 289 -22.66 -15.77 1.13
CA THR A 289 -22.14 -16.22 2.43
C THR A 289 -21.21 -17.40 2.23
N ILE A 290 -19.95 -17.24 2.61
CA ILE A 290 -18.98 -18.34 2.76
C ILE A 290 -18.80 -18.54 4.26
N THR A 291 -18.99 -19.77 4.73
CA THR A 291 -18.78 -20.12 6.15
C THR A 291 -17.30 -20.24 6.47
N ASP A 292 -16.90 -19.97 7.72
CA ASP A 292 -15.49 -20.10 8.13
C ASP A 292 -14.96 -21.55 7.97
N GLU A 293 -15.85 -22.55 8.05
CA GLU A 293 -15.53 -23.94 7.77
C GLU A 293 -15.20 -24.17 6.28
N GLU A 294 -15.95 -23.55 5.37
CA GLU A 294 -15.69 -23.61 3.94
C GLU A 294 -14.42 -22.86 3.55
N ILE A 295 -14.15 -21.71 4.18
CA ILE A 295 -12.87 -20.99 4.03
C ILE A 295 -11.72 -21.90 4.48
N SER A 296 -11.83 -22.53 5.65
CA SER A 296 -10.82 -23.43 6.19
C SER A 296 -10.62 -24.68 5.31
N LYS A 297 -11.70 -25.21 4.73
CA LYS A 297 -11.64 -26.29 3.74
C LYS A 297 -10.91 -25.83 2.49
N ILE A 298 -11.30 -24.72 1.87
CA ILE A 298 -10.66 -24.17 0.67
C ILE A 298 -9.17 -23.89 0.94
N GLU A 299 -8.84 -23.30 2.09
CA GLU A 299 -7.47 -23.05 2.51
C GLU A 299 -6.69 -24.35 2.71
N SER A 300 -7.26 -25.37 3.35
CA SER A 300 -6.60 -26.68 3.47
C SER A 300 -6.39 -27.37 2.11
N PHE A 301 -7.30 -27.19 1.16
CA PHE A 301 -7.18 -27.75 -0.20
C PHE A 301 -6.19 -26.98 -1.10
N THR A 302 -6.07 -25.67 -0.91
CA THR A 302 -5.24 -24.78 -1.75
C THR A 302 -3.89 -24.43 -1.11
N SER A 303 -3.73 -24.64 0.20
CA SER A 303 -2.45 -24.51 0.88
C SER A 303 -1.47 -25.55 0.36
N GLY A 304 -0.25 -25.10 0.04
CA GLY A 304 0.76 -25.98 -0.55
C GLY A 304 0.49 -26.39 -1.99
N GLN A 305 -0.27 -25.62 -2.78
CA GLN A 305 -0.52 -25.82 -4.21
C GLN A 305 0.70 -26.30 -5.02
N ALA A 306 1.89 -25.72 -4.78
CA ALA A 306 3.12 -26.13 -5.47
C ALA A 306 3.58 -27.57 -5.16
N LYS A 307 3.18 -28.11 -4.00
CA LYS A 307 3.56 -29.43 -3.48
C LYS A 307 2.42 -30.47 -3.56
N ASN A 308 1.20 -30.07 -3.89
CA ASN A 308 0.02 -30.97 -3.91
C ASN A 308 -0.13 -31.68 -5.28
N PRO A 309 0.06 -33.01 -5.38
CA PRO A 309 -0.01 -33.74 -6.65
C PRO A 309 -1.39 -33.69 -7.31
N ARG A 310 -2.47 -33.66 -6.51
CA ARG A 310 -3.85 -33.62 -7.01
C ARG A 310 -4.15 -32.34 -7.79
N TRP A 311 -3.48 -31.24 -7.47
CA TRP A 311 -3.62 -30.00 -8.21
C TRP A 311 -3.01 -30.10 -9.61
N LYS A 312 -1.85 -30.76 -9.73
CA LYS A 312 -1.21 -31.03 -11.03
C LYS A 312 -2.02 -32.02 -11.88
N GLU A 313 -2.67 -33.02 -11.27
CA GLU A 313 -3.58 -33.93 -11.98
C GLU A 313 -4.84 -33.23 -12.49
N ARG A 314 -5.40 -32.28 -11.72
CA ARG A 314 -6.54 -31.48 -12.16
C ARG A 314 -6.17 -30.56 -13.33
N ASP A 315 -5.06 -29.83 -13.24
CA ASP A 315 -4.57 -28.99 -14.34
C ASP A 315 -4.25 -29.83 -15.60
N ALA A 316 -3.72 -31.05 -15.43
CA ALA A 316 -3.46 -31.97 -16.54
C ALA A 316 -4.75 -32.50 -17.21
N ASN A 317 -5.82 -32.72 -16.44
CA ASN A 317 -7.11 -33.19 -16.95
C ASN A 317 -7.95 -32.06 -17.57
N ASP A 318 -7.94 -30.85 -16.98
CA ASP A 318 -8.62 -29.66 -17.50
C ASP A 318 -7.96 -29.15 -18.81
N CYS A 319 -6.69 -29.50 -19.06
CA CYS A 319 -5.98 -29.22 -20.31
C CYS A 319 -6.06 -30.34 -21.36
N ASN A 320 -6.87 -31.39 -21.19
CA ASN A 320 -7.06 -32.42 -22.22
C ASN A 320 -8.32 -32.14 -23.07
N PRO A 321 -8.20 -31.50 -24.25
CA PRO A 321 -9.35 -31.12 -25.08
C PRO A 321 -10.22 -32.30 -25.49
N HIS A 322 -9.67 -33.53 -25.50
CA HIS A 322 -10.42 -34.74 -25.85
C HIS A 322 -11.47 -35.14 -24.80
N LEU A 323 -11.23 -34.88 -23.51
CA LEU A 323 -12.17 -35.16 -22.42
C LEU A 323 -13.29 -34.11 -22.34
N LEU A 324 -12.98 -32.86 -22.70
CA LEU A 324 -13.97 -31.79 -22.84
C LEU A 324 -14.95 -32.06 -24.00
N GLU A 325 -14.47 -32.61 -25.12
CA GLU A 325 -15.33 -33.04 -26.22
C GLU A 325 -16.24 -34.22 -25.83
N GLU A 326 -15.73 -35.24 -25.12
CA GLU A 326 -16.56 -36.34 -24.62
C GLU A 326 -17.61 -35.87 -23.60
N PHE A 327 -17.26 -34.95 -22.69
CA PHE A 327 -18.19 -34.43 -21.69
C PHE A 327 -19.30 -33.59 -22.33
N VAL A 328 -18.98 -32.77 -23.32
CA VAL A 328 -19.98 -32.01 -24.10
C VAL A 328 -20.86 -32.94 -24.93
N LYS A 329 -20.32 -34.05 -25.45
CA LYS A 329 -21.08 -35.05 -26.20
C LYS A 329 -22.07 -35.80 -25.30
N LEU A 330 -21.63 -36.20 -24.10
CA LEU A 330 -22.47 -36.83 -23.09
C LEU A 330 -23.57 -35.88 -22.59
N GLN A 331 -23.27 -34.60 -22.36
CA GLN A 331 -24.32 -33.63 -22.00
C GLN A 331 -25.33 -33.41 -23.13
N LYS A 332 -24.91 -33.37 -24.40
CA LYS A 332 -25.82 -33.26 -25.54
C LYS A 332 -26.71 -34.49 -25.69
N GLU A 333 -26.18 -35.70 -25.45
CA GLU A 333 -26.96 -36.94 -25.45
C GLU A 333 -27.96 -37.00 -24.28
N GLN A 334 -27.57 -36.53 -23.09
CA GLN A 334 -28.46 -36.45 -21.94
C GLN A 334 -29.62 -35.48 -22.17
N ILE A 335 -29.32 -34.31 -22.74
CA ILE A 335 -30.32 -33.28 -23.08
C ILE A 335 -31.25 -33.78 -24.20
N SER A 336 -30.72 -34.49 -25.19
CA SER A 336 -31.50 -35.10 -26.27
C SER A 336 -32.47 -36.17 -25.75
N LYS A 337 -32.07 -36.99 -24.77
CA LYS A 337 -32.94 -38.01 -24.17
C LYS A 337 -34.07 -37.38 -23.35
N ASN A 338 -33.76 -36.35 -22.57
CA ASN A 338 -34.76 -35.64 -21.76
C ASN A 338 -35.81 -34.88 -22.60
N TRP A 339 -35.51 -34.55 -23.86
CA TRP A 339 -36.45 -33.92 -24.80
C TRP A 339 -37.32 -34.92 -25.59
N LEU A 340 -36.98 -36.21 -25.59
CA LEU A 340 -37.75 -37.27 -26.28
C LEU A 340 -38.76 -37.97 -25.36
N ASP A 341 -38.62 -37.79 -24.04
CA ASP A 341 -39.50 -38.35 -23.01
C ASP A 341 -40.54 -37.34 -22.48
N GLN A 342 -40.70 -36.17 -23.14
CA GLN A 342 -41.81 -35.23 -22.97
C GLN A 342 -42.63 -35.17 -24.26
#